data_AF-A0A7S1HKJ1-F1
#
_entry.id   AF-A0A7S1HKJ1-F1
#
_cell.length_a   1.000
_cell.length_b   1.000
_cell.length_c   1.000
_cell.angle_alpha   90.00
_cell.angle_beta   90.00
_cell.angle_gamma   90.00
#
_symmetry.space_group_name_H-M   'P 1'
#
loop_
_entity.id
_entity.type
_entity.pdbx_description
1 polymer ?
#
loop_
_entity_poly.entity_id
_entity_poly.type
_entity_poly.pdbx_seq_one_letter_code
_entity_poly.pdbx_strand_id
1 'polypeptide(L)'
;CTTLGPNYQPPAANTPAAYRSAALPGAELQRDWWLMFGDSQLNALEAQALQASPTLAAAAARIERARAVFGATRADELPRVDVGASETALRTSAKSVTTPVLGGK
;
A
#
# COMPACT_ATOMS: atom_id res chain seq x y z
N CYS A 1 11.24 -8.99 23.99
CA CYS A 1 10.35 -8.87 22.82
C CYS A 1 8.97 -8.50 23.33
N THR A 2 8.43 -7.35 22.94
CA THR A 2 7.08 -6.93 23.34
C THR A 2 6.34 -6.44 22.09
N THR A 3 5.28 -7.15 21.73
CA THR A 3 4.30 -6.66 20.76
C THR A 3 3.59 -5.46 21.38
N LEU A 4 3.69 -4.29 20.75
CA LEU A 4 3.04 -3.06 21.21
C LEU A 4 1.63 -2.97 20.63
N GLY A 5 0.65 -3.53 21.34
CA GLY A 5 -0.76 -3.32 21.01
C GLY A 5 -1.67 -4.42 21.53
N PRO A 6 -2.95 -4.11 21.82
CA PRO A 6 -3.95 -5.13 22.11
C PRO A 6 -4.17 -5.99 20.86
N ASN A 7 -4.45 -7.28 21.07
CA ASN A 7 -4.86 -8.16 19.97
C ASN A 7 -6.10 -7.57 19.28
N TYR A 8 -6.10 -7.58 17.95
CA TYR A 8 -7.24 -7.13 17.17
C TYR A 8 -8.51 -7.88 17.61
N GLN A 9 -9.54 -7.12 17.97
CA GLN A 9 -10.88 -7.63 18.21
C GLN A 9 -11.81 -7.00 17.17
N PRO A 10 -12.47 -7.80 16.31
CA PRO A 10 -13.41 -7.26 15.35
C PRO A 10 -14.57 -6.60 16.12
N PRO A 11 -15.01 -5.40 15.70
CA PRO A 11 -16.17 -4.76 16.33
C PRO A 11 -17.40 -5.65 16.15
N ALA A 12 -18.23 -5.73 17.19
CA ALA A 12 -19.52 -6.40 17.09
C ALA A 12 -20.38 -5.69 16.04
N ALA A 13 -20.94 -6.45 15.09
CA ALA A 13 -21.87 -5.91 14.11
C ALA A 13 -23.19 -5.55 14.80
N ASN A 14 -23.60 -4.29 14.69
CA ASN A 14 -24.91 -3.82 15.18
C ASN A 14 -26.02 -4.16 14.17
N THR A 15 -26.09 -5.42 13.78
CA THR A 15 -27.07 -5.93 12.82
C THR A 15 -27.88 -7.07 13.44
N PRO A 16 -29.14 -7.27 13.02
CA PRO A 16 -29.92 -8.43 13.44
C PRO A 16 -29.16 -9.74 13.15
N ALA A 17 -29.30 -10.73 14.04
CA ALA A 17 -28.64 -12.03 13.89
C ALA A 17 -29.09 -12.81 12.63
N ALA A 18 -30.27 -12.49 12.11
CA ALA A 18 -30.79 -13.06 10.88
C ALA A 18 -31.62 -12.04 10.12
N TYR A 19 -31.61 -12.15 8.80
CA TYR A 19 -32.59 -11.51 7.94
C TYR A 19 -33.96 -12.16 8.12
N ARG A 20 -35.04 -11.44 7.80
CA ARG A 20 -36.42 -11.95 7.93
C ARG A 20 -36.66 -13.21 7.06
N SER A 21 -35.97 -13.31 5.92
CA SER A 21 -36.02 -14.47 5.05
C SER A 21 -34.89 -15.45 5.38
N ALA A 22 -35.21 -16.75 5.33
CA ALA A 22 -34.20 -17.79 5.43
C ALA A 22 -33.22 -17.71 4.25
N ALA A 23 -31.93 -17.91 4.52
CA ALA A 23 -30.93 -18.03 3.49
C ALA A 23 -31.17 -19.33 2.70
N LEU A 24 -31.15 -19.23 1.37
CA LEU A 24 -31.24 -20.41 0.50
C LEU A 24 -29.90 -21.16 0.55
N PRO A 25 -29.91 -22.50 0.60
CA PRO A 25 -28.69 -23.30 0.43
C PRO A 25 -28.01 -22.95 -0.90
N GLY A 26 -26.72 -22.59 -0.86
CA GLY A 26 -25.97 -22.21 -2.07
C GLY A 26 -26.14 -20.75 -2.51
N ALA A 27 -26.68 -19.86 -1.66
CA ALA A 27 -26.81 -18.42 -1.94
C ALA A 27 -25.48 -17.64 -1.88
N GLU A 28 -24.33 -18.31 -2.00
CA GLU A 28 -23.03 -17.66 -2.06
C GLU A 28 -22.89 -16.94 -3.40
N LEU A 29 -22.53 -15.65 -3.35
CA LEU A 29 -22.30 -14.87 -4.55
C LEU A 29 -21.05 -15.40 -5.24
N GLN A 30 -21.23 -16.03 -6.39
CA GLN A 30 -20.11 -16.50 -7.20
C GLN A 30 -19.32 -15.31 -7.75
N ARG A 31 -18.03 -15.52 -8.05
CA ARG A 31 -17.17 -14.49 -8.64
C ARG A 31 -17.78 -13.94 -9.93
N ASP A 32 -18.27 -14.85 -10.77
CA ASP A 32 -18.88 -14.52 -12.07
C ASP A 32 -20.40 -14.44 -11.95
N TRP A 33 -20.85 -13.67 -10.95
CA TRP A 33 -22.26 -13.54 -10.59
C TRP A 33 -23.14 -13.18 -11.80
N TRP A 34 -22.64 -12.39 -12.76
CA TRP A 34 -23.40 -11.98 -13.94
C TRP A 34 -23.82 -13.16 -14.85
N LEU A 35 -23.16 -14.33 -14.76
CA LEU A 35 -23.56 -15.53 -15.51
C LEU A 35 -24.96 -16.01 -15.13
N MET A 36 -25.44 -15.68 -13.92
CA MET A 36 -26.77 -16.08 -13.45
C MET A 36 -27.91 -15.41 -14.23
N PHE A 37 -27.63 -14.33 -14.98
CA PHE A 37 -28.62 -13.66 -15.82
C PHE A 37 -28.85 -14.38 -17.15
N GLY A 38 -27.96 -15.29 -17.56
CA GLY A 38 -28.09 -16.03 -18.81
C GLY A 38 -27.96 -15.19 -20.08
N ASP A 39 -27.44 -13.96 -19.98
CA ASP A 39 -27.27 -13.05 -21.10
C ASP A 39 -25.85 -13.12 -21.68
N SER A 40 -25.73 -13.67 -22.89
CA SER A 40 -24.45 -13.78 -23.60
C SER A 40 -23.79 -12.43 -23.94
N GLN A 41 -24.59 -11.39 -24.17
CA GLN A 41 -24.09 -10.05 -24.44
C GLN A 41 -23.51 -9.44 -23.16
N LEU A 42 -24.22 -9.57 -22.04
CA LEU A 42 -23.72 -9.14 -20.73
C LEU A 42 -22.39 -9.84 -20.40
N ASN A 43 -22.32 -11.16 -20.62
CA ASN A 43 -21.10 -11.93 -20.36
C ASN A 43 -19.91 -11.41 -21.16
N ALA A 44 -20.12 -11.05 -22.42
CA ALA A 44 -19.08 -10.49 -23.27
C ALA A 44 -18.64 -9.09 -22.80
N LEU A 45 -19.58 -8.25 -22.39
CA LEU A 45 -19.28 -6.90 -21.87
C LEU A 45 -18.52 -6.95 -20.55
N GLU A 46 -18.93 -7.80 -19.61
CA GLU A 46 -18.23 -7.99 -18.33
C GLU A 46 -16.81 -8.53 -18.55
N ALA A 47 -16.64 -9.50 -19.46
CA ALA A 47 -15.30 -10.00 -19.80
C ALA A 47 -14.39 -8.90 -20.38
N GLN A 48 -14.93 -8.04 -21.24
CA GLN A 48 -14.20 -6.88 -21.77
C GLN A 48 -13.87 -5.86 -20.68
N ALA A 49 -14.83 -5.56 -19.80
CA ALA A 49 -14.65 -4.62 -18.71
C ALA A 49 -13.58 -5.09 -17.72
N LEU A 50 -13.58 -6.37 -17.35
CA LEU A 50 -12.57 -6.94 -16.44
C LEU A 50 -11.16 -6.87 -17.02
N GLN A 51 -11.01 -6.99 -18.34
CA GLN A 51 -9.72 -6.92 -19.03
C GLN A 51 -9.22 -5.49 -19.22
N ALA A 52 -10.13 -4.56 -19.55
CA ALA A 52 -9.77 -3.23 -20.04
C ALA A 52 -10.19 -2.06 -19.14
N SER A 53 -10.70 -2.32 -17.92
CA SER A 53 -11.16 -1.26 -17.02
C SER A 53 -10.00 -0.48 -16.37
N PRO A 54 -9.85 0.82 -16.64
CA PRO A 54 -8.84 1.65 -16.00
C PRO A 54 -9.06 1.80 -14.50
N THR A 55 -10.31 1.71 -14.04
CA THR A 55 -10.63 1.84 -12.61
C THR A 55 -10.18 0.60 -11.84
N LEU A 56 -10.31 -0.59 -12.42
CA LEU A 56 -9.76 -1.83 -11.85
C LEU A 56 -8.23 -1.81 -11.84
N ALA A 57 -7.60 -1.35 -12.91
CA ALA A 57 -6.15 -1.18 -12.97
C ALA A 57 -5.65 -0.20 -11.89
N ALA A 58 -6.35 0.92 -11.69
CA ALA A 58 -6.03 1.87 -10.63
C ALA A 58 -6.21 1.27 -9.22
N ALA A 59 -7.24 0.45 -9.00
CA ALA A 59 -7.44 -0.26 -7.73
C ALA A 59 -6.32 -1.27 -7.46
N ALA A 60 -5.90 -2.05 -8.46
CA ALA A 60 -4.77 -2.97 -8.35
C ALA A 60 -3.47 -2.23 -8.03
N ALA A 61 -3.20 -1.10 -8.71
CA ALA A 61 -2.03 -0.27 -8.44
C ALA A 61 -2.01 0.29 -7.01
N ARG A 62 -3.17 0.58 -6.41
CA ARG A 62 -3.26 1.01 -4.99
C ARG A 62 -2.82 -0.11 -4.05
N ILE A 63 -3.17 -1.37 -4.34
CA ILE A 63 -2.73 -2.52 -3.56
C ILE A 63 -1.22 -2.72 -3.69
N GLU A 64 -0.68 -2.65 -4.91
CA GLU A 64 0.78 -2.74 -5.13
C GLU A 64 1.55 -1.63 -4.43
N ARG A 65 1.03 -0.40 -4.45
CA ARG A 65 1.60 0.70 -3.68
C ARG A 65 1.62 0.41 -2.18
N ALA A 66 0.51 -0.11 -1.62
CA ALA A 66 0.45 -0.46 -0.20
C ALA A 66 1.47 -1.55 0.16
N ARG A 67 1.66 -2.55 -0.71
CA ARG A 67 2.68 -3.60 -0.54
C ARG A 67 4.09 -3.05 -0.60
N ALA A 68 4.38 -2.13 -1.52
CA ALA A 68 5.69 -1.50 -1.64
C ALA A 68 6.04 -0.68 -0.39
N VAL A 69 5.09 0.09 0.13
CA VAL A 69 5.26 0.83 1.39
C VAL A 69 5.50 -0.11 2.56
N PHE A 70 4.70 -1.18 2.68
CA PHE A 70 4.91 -2.21 3.70
C PHE A 70 6.30 -2.86 3.60
N GLY A 71 6.74 -3.17 2.38
CA GLY A 71 8.06 -3.74 2.12
C GLY A 71 9.20 -2.81 2.53
N ALA A 72 9.09 -1.51 2.25
CA ALA A 72 10.05 -0.50 2.68
C ALA A 72 10.12 -0.41 4.21
N THR A 73 8.97 -0.29 4.89
CA THR A 73 8.91 -0.26 6.35
C THR A 73 9.52 -1.52 6.98
N ARG A 74 9.28 -2.70 6.38
CA ARG A 74 9.88 -3.95 6.84
C ARG A 74 11.40 -3.99 6.60
N ALA A 75 11.89 -3.39 5.53
CA ALA A 75 13.33 -3.30 5.25
C ALA A 75 14.05 -2.36 6.25
N ASP A 76 13.37 -1.33 6.75
CA ASP A 76 13.91 -0.43 7.77
C ASP A 76 14.17 -1.14 9.12
N GLU A 77 13.53 -2.28 9.37
CA GLU A 77 13.79 -3.12 10.55
C GLU A 77 15.06 -3.99 10.41
N LEU A 78 15.67 -4.02 9.22
CA LEU A 78 16.86 -4.81 8.92
C LEU A 78 18.12 -3.94 8.86
N PRO A 79 19.32 -4.53 9.07
CA PRO A 79 20.57 -3.83 8.83
C PRO A 79 20.70 -3.39 7.37
N ARG A 80 21.02 -2.12 7.17
CA ARG A 80 21.28 -1.55 5.85
C ARG A 80 22.75 -1.77 5.48
N VAL A 81 23.00 -2.24 4.25
CA VAL A 81 24.34 -2.41 3.70
C VAL A 81 24.47 -1.49 2.50
N ASP A 82 25.35 -0.50 2.58
CA ASP A 82 25.68 0.41 1.49
C ASP A 82 27.20 0.44 1.26
N VAL A 83 27.62 0.73 0.03
CA VAL A 83 29.03 0.94 -0.33
C VAL A 83 29.16 2.31 -0.97
N GLY A 84 30.10 3.12 -0.50
CA GLY A 84 30.37 4.46 -1.03
C GLY A 84 31.87 4.74 -1.12
N ALA A 85 32.26 5.54 -2.12
CA ALA A 85 33.61 6.08 -2.28
C ALA A 85 33.51 7.59 -2.49
N SER A 86 34.35 8.37 -1.81
CA SER A 86 34.35 9.83 -1.90
C SER A 86 35.77 10.39 -1.87
N GLU A 87 36.05 11.35 -2.74
CA GLU A 87 37.31 12.10 -2.81
C GLU A 87 37.00 13.59 -2.60
N THR A 88 37.66 14.24 -1.64
CA THR A 88 37.45 15.67 -1.34
C THR A 88 38.77 16.43 -1.46
N ALA A 89 38.84 17.40 -2.36
CA ALA A 89 39.98 18.30 -2.50
C ALA A 89 39.60 19.73 -2.12
N LEU A 90 40.16 20.26 -1.03
CA LEU A 90 40.07 21.67 -0.69
C LEU A 90 41.39 22.37 -1.02
N ARG A 91 41.31 23.51 -1.71
CA ARG A 91 42.43 24.45 -1.83
C ARG A 91 42.06 25.76 -1.14
N THR A 92 42.66 26.00 0.01
CA THR A 92 42.60 27.31 0.67
C THR A 92 43.78 28.14 0.19
N SER A 93 43.51 29.27 -0.48
CA SER A 93 44.56 30.18 -0.95
C SER A 93 45.22 30.90 0.22
N ALA A 94 46.53 31.15 0.17
CA ALA A 94 47.22 31.99 1.17
C ALA A 94 46.68 33.44 1.25
N LYS A 95 45.83 33.87 0.29
CA LYS A 95 45.05 35.11 0.35
C LYS A 95 43.65 34.97 0.97
N SER A 96 43.28 33.79 1.50
CA SER A 96 42.01 33.65 2.21
C SER A 96 42.10 34.42 3.53
N VAL A 97 41.56 35.64 3.54
CA VAL A 97 41.23 36.35 4.78
C VAL A 97 40.05 35.62 5.39
N THR A 98 40.33 34.60 6.19
CA THR A 98 39.40 34.14 7.21
C THR A 98 39.48 35.18 8.31
N THR A 99 38.66 36.23 8.20
CA THR A 99 38.50 37.21 9.26
C THR A 99 38.05 36.45 10.51
N PRO A 100 38.81 36.44 11.61
CA PRO A 100 38.26 35.95 12.87
C PRO A 100 37.09 36.87 13.23
N VAL A 101 35.89 36.34 13.38
CA VAL A 101 34.84 37.03 14.13
C VAL A 101 35.29 37.06 15.59
N LEU A 102 36.04 38.11 15.92
CA LEU A 102 36.31 38.54 17.28
C LEU A 102 35.30 39.63 17.64
N GLY A 103 34.21 39.19 18.25
CA GLY A 103 33.20 40.01 18.91
C GLY A 103 32.17 39.05 19.50
N GLY A 104 32.17 38.67 20.79
CA GLY A 104 32.72 39.35 21.95
C GLY A 104 31.62 40.10 22.70
N LYS A 105 30.59 39.39 23.18
CA LYS A 105 29.93 39.43 24.50
C LYS A 105 28.83 38.36 24.50
#